data_AF-X1P9X5-F1
#
_entry.id   AF-X1P9X5-F1
#
_cell.length_a   1.000
_cell.length_b   1.000
_cell.length_c   1.000
_cell.angle_alpha   90.00
_cell.angle_beta   90.00
_cell.angle_gamma   90.00
#
_symmetry.space_group_name_H-M   'P 1'
#
loop_
_entity.id
_entity.type
_entity.pdbx_description
1 polymer ?
#
loop_
_entity_poly.entity_id
_entity_poly.type
_entity_poly.pdbx_seq_one_letter_code
_entity_poly.pdbx_strand_id
1 'polypeptide(L)'
;QVIAEVRHRIASGYKEVVLTGVKIGSYSYNGVNLKELLEHILAETDVARLRLSSLQPQEISPELIALWHDNRLCRHFHLSLQSGSDSVLRRMKRLYSISDYLQSVSLVRTLVPEAAITTDI
;
A
#
# COMPACT_ATOMS: atom_id res chain seq x y z
N GLN A 1 4.96 -11.38 -14.99
CA GLN A 1 4.38 -12.45 -14.14
C GLN A 1 3.16 -11.95 -13.37
N VAL A 2 3.28 -10.91 -12.53
CA VAL A 2 2.16 -10.40 -11.71
C VAL A 2 0.91 -10.03 -12.53
N ILE A 3 1.06 -9.30 -13.64
CA ILE A 3 -0.07 -8.92 -14.51
C ILE A 3 -0.81 -10.16 -15.06
N ALA A 4 -0.07 -11.20 -15.46
CA ALA A 4 -0.67 -12.43 -15.96
C ALA A 4 -1.48 -13.16 -14.86
N GLU A 5 -0.96 -13.17 -13.62
CA GLU A 5 -1.68 -13.71 -12.46
C GLU A 5 -2.95 -12.91 -12.17
N VAL A 6 -2.88 -11.58 -12.20
CA VAL A 6 -4.06 -10.70 -12.03
C VAL A 6 -5.13 -11.03 -13.09
N ARG A 7 -4.75 -11.12 -14.37
CA ARG A 7 -5.67 -11.49 -15.46
C ARG A 7 -6.29 -12.88 -15.23
N HIS A 8 -5.50 -13.84 -14.77
CA HIS A 8 -5.98 -15.19 -14.47
C HIS A 8 -7.02 -15.17 -13.33
N ARG A 9 -6.80 -14.39 -12.27
CA ARG A 9 -7.78 -14.22 -11.19
C ARG A 9 -9.06 -13.53 -11.69
N ILE A 10 -8.95 -12.49 -12.50
CA ILE A 10 -10.14 -11.84 -13.09
C ILE A 10 -10.94 -12.83 -13.94
N ALA A 11 -10.27 -13.59 -14.82
CA ALA A 11 -10.89 -14.61 -15.67
C ALA A 11 -11.58 -15.72 -14.86
N SER A 12 -11.08 -15.99 -13.65
CA SER A 12 -11.68 -16.95 -12.71
C SER A 12 -12.85 -16.35 -11.91
N GLY A 13 -13.27 -15.12 -12.19
CA GLY A 13 -14.44 -14.46 -11.59
C GLY A 13 -14.14 -13.65 -10.33
N TYR A 14 -12.88 -13.56 -9.87
CA TYR A 14 -12.53 -12.77 -8.70
C TYR A 14 -12.72 -11.27 -8.97
N LYS A 15 -13.34 -10.57 -8.01
CA LYS A 15 -13.64 -9.13 -8.10
C LYS A 15 -12.64 -8.25 -7.36
N GLU A 16 -11.85 -8.83 -6.46
CA GLU A 16 -10.82 -8.11 -5.72
C GLU A 16 -9.50 -8.88 -5.79
N VAL A 17 -8.43 -8.15 -6.06
CA VAL A 17 -7.06 -8.64 -5.94
C VAL A 17 -6.37 -7.88 -4.83
N VAL A 18 -5.78 -8.61 -3.90
CA VAL A 18 -4.98 -8.04 -2.81
C VAL A 18 -3.52 -8.35 -3.10
N LEU A 19 -2.69 -7.30 -3.22
CA LEU A 19 -1.25 -7.47 -3.30
C LEU A 19 -0.68 -7.65 -1.88
N THR A 20 -0.08 -8.81 -1.66
CA THR A 20 0.47 -9.23 -0.37
C THR A 20 1.98 -9.41 -0.43
N GLY A 21 2.67 -9.14 0.67
CA GLY A 21 4.09 -9.41 0.83
C GLY A 21 4.58 -9.03 2.23
N VAL A 22 5.79 -9.46 2.60
CA VAL A 22 6.37 -9.11 3.90
C VAL A 22 6.66 -7.61 4.01
N LYS A 23 7.12 -7.00 2.91
CA LYS A 23 7.42 -5.57 2.80
C LYS A 23 7.11 -5.07 1.39
N ILE A 24 5.82 -4.92 1.10
CA ILE A 24 5.35 -4.66 -0.27
C ILE A 24 5.82 -3.31 -0.82
N GLY A 25 5.96 -2.28 0.03
CA GLY A 25 6.46 -0.97 -0.42
C GLY A 25 7.92 -1.00 -0.88
N SER A 26 8.67 -2.05 -0.54
CA SER A 26 10.02 -2.29 -1.06
C SER A 26 10.05 -3.15 -2.32
N TYR A 27 8.91 -3.42 -2.95
CA TYR A 27 8.86 -4.14 -4.22
C TYR A 27 9.73 -3.43 -5.25
N SER A 28 10.70 -4.17 -5.78
CA SER A 28 11.54 -3.77 -6.90
C SER A 28 11.95 -5.03 -7.65
N TYR A 29 11.55 -5.13 -8.92
CA TYR A 29 11.88 -6.27 -9.76
C TYR A 29 12.01 -5.83 -11.21
N ASN A 30 13.14 -6.19 -11.84
CA ASN A 30 13.47 -5.82 -13.22
C ASN A 30 13.29 -4.31 -13.53
N GLY A 31 13.68 -3.45 -12.60
CA GLY A 31 13.58 -1.99 -12.75
C GLY A 31 12.19 -1.40 -12.49
N VAL A 32 11.21 -2.23 -12.09
CA VAL A 32 9.85 -1.80 -11.77
C VAL A 32 9.65 -1.76 -10.26
N ASN A 33 9.27 -0.60 -9.71
CA ASN A 33 8.94 -0.42 -8.30
C ASN A 33 7.43 -0.65 -8.01
N LEU A 34 7.01 -0.55 -6.75
CA LEU A 34 5.60 -0.78 -6.38
C LEU A 34 4.62 0.16 -7.11
N LYS A 35 4.94 1.45 -7.20
CA LYS A 35 4.09 2.44 -7.89
C LYS A 35 3.89 2.03 -9.34
N GLU A 36 4.98 1.73 -10.04
CA GLU A 36 4.96 1.33 -11.45
C GLU A 36 4.23 -0.01 -11.65
N LEU A 37 4.37 -0.95 -10.72
CA LEU A 37 3.60 -2.20 -10.74
C LEU A 37 2.10 -1.92 -10.66
N LEU A 38 1.67 -1.03 -9.77
CA LEU A 38 0.26 -0.63 -9.65
C LEU A 38 -0.24 0.05 -10.93
N GLU A 39 0.56 0.95 -11.51
CA GLU A 39 0.24 1.59 -12.79
C GLU A 39 0.07 0.57 -13.91
N HIS A 40 0.96 -0.42 -14.02
CA HIS A 40 0.84 -1.51 -14.98
C HIS A 40 -0.43 -2.35 -14.73
N ILE A 41 -0.74 -2.71 -13.49
CA ILE A 41 -1.98 -3.46 -13.17
C ILE A 41 -3.22 -2.66 -13.59
N LEU A 42 -3.26 -1.37 -13.27
CA LEU A 42 -4.39 -0.50 -13.59
C LEU A 42 -4.52 -0.27 -15.11
N ALA A 43 -3.41 -0.14 -15.84
CA ALA A 43 -3.41 0.08 -17.28
C ALA A 43 -3.70 -1.21 -18.09
N GLU A 44 -3.22 -2.35 -17.63
CA GLU A 44 -3.21 -3.60 -18.41
C GLU A 44 -4.29 -4.60 -18.02
N THR A 45 -5.10 -4.29 -17.00
CA THR A 45 -6.17 -5.16 -16.51
C THR A 45 -7.44 -4.37 -16.17
N ASP A 46 -8.56 -5.06 -16.15
CA ASP A 46 -9.89 -4.56 -15.79
C ASP A 46 -10.29 -4.98 -14.35
N VAL A 47 -9.29 -5.15 -13.46
CA VAL A 47 -9.55 -5.54 -12.06
C VAL A 47 -10.55 -4.59 -11.42
N ALA A 48 -11.64 -5.10 -10.85
CA ALA A 48 -12.66 -4.23 -10.28
C ALA A 48 -12.18 -3.54 -8.98
N ARG A 49 -11.41 -4.27 -8.16
CA ARG A 49 -10.86 -3.76 -6.89
C ARG A 49 -9.42 -4.25 -6.71
N LEU A 50 -8.52 -3.31 -6.49
CA LEU A 50 -7.12 -3.56 -6.16
C LEU A 50 -6.84 -3.04 -4.76
N ARG A 51 -6.28 -3.90 -3.90
CA ARG A 51 -5.95 -3.54 -2.52
C ARG A 51 -4.47 -3.83 -2.25
N LEU A 52 -3.84 -2.93 -1.49
CA LEU A 52 -2.57 -3.24 -0.85
C LEU A 52 -2.81 -3.81 0.55
N SER A 53 -2.01 -4.80 0.91
CA SER A 53 -1.84 -5.24 2.29
C SER A 53 -1.10 -4.18 3.13
N SER A 54 -0.30 -4.61 4.11
CA SER A 54 0.37 -3.72 5.06
C SER A 54 1.50 -2.92 4.41
N LEU A 55 1.54 -1.62 4.71
CA LEU A 55 2.63 -0.70 4.38
C LEU A 55 3.30 -0.19 5.66
N GLN A 56 4.59 0.12 5.55
CA GLN A 56 5.33 0.84 6.60
C GLN A 56 5.27 2.35 6.35
N PRO A 57 5.39 3.19 7.40
CA PRO A 57 5.36 4.64 7.26
C PRO A 57 6.27 5.19 6.15
N GLN A 58 7.50 4.69 6.05
CA GLN A 58 8.49 5.18 5.07
C GLN A 58 8.18 4.77 3.62
N GLU A 59 7.24 3.85 3.42
CA GLU A 59 6.80 3.40 2.10
C GLU A 59 5.69 4.29 1.55
N ILE A 60 5.15 5.19 2.37
CA ILE A 60 4.11 6.13 1.98
C ILE A 60 4.78 7.38 1.41
N SER A 61 4.56 7.62 0.12
CA SER A 61 5.01 8.82 -0.58
C SER A 61 3.85 9.53 -1.29
N PRO A 62 3.97 10.83 -1.60
CA PRO A 62 2.95 11.55 -2.37
C PRO A 62 2.67 10.90 -3.72
N GLU A 63 3.71 10.41 -4.40
CA GLU A 63 3.62 9.79 -5.73
C GLU A 63 2.89 8.44 -5.67
N LEU A 64 3.08 7.66 -4.62
CA LEU A 64 2.35 6.42 -4.42
C LEU A 64 0.87 6.70 -4.13
N ILE A 65 0.57 7.63 -3.22
CA ILE A 65 -0.82 7.95 -2.84
C ILE A 65 -1.57 8.61 -4.00
N ALA A 66 -0.90 9.37 -4.87
CA ALA A 66 -1.52 9.98 -6.04
C ALA A 66 -2.23 8.97 -6.95
N LEU A 67 -1.86 7.69 -6.92
CA LEU A 67 -2.55 6.63 -7.67
C LEU A 67 -4.00 6.42 -7.22
N TRP A 68 -4.37 6.80 -5.98
CA TRP A 68 -5.73 6.66 -5.45
C TRP A 68 -6.77 7.60 -6.08
N HIS A 69 -6.38 8.38 -7.10
CA HIS A 69 -7.35 9.00 -8.01
C HIS A 69 -8.14 7.92 -8.81
N ASP A 70 -7.56 6.74 -9.04
CA ASP A 70 -8.25 5.61 -9.64
C ASP A 70 -9.14 4.90 -8.61
N ASN A 71 -10.45 4.86 -8.88
CA ASN A 71 -11.45 4.29 -7.98
C ASN A 71 -11.33 2.77 -7.77
N ARG A 72 -10.54 2.06 -8.60
CA ARG A 72 -10.27 0.63 -8.40
C ARG A 72 -9.34 0.39 -7.23
N LEU A 73 -8.48 1.35 -6.88
CA LEU A 73 -7.65 1.27 -5.69
C LEU A 73 -8.51 1.48 -4.44
N CYS A 74 -8.58 0.46 -3.60
CA CYS A 74 -9.38 0.50 -2.39
C CYS A 74 -8.86 1.59 -1.46
N ARG A 75 -9.73 2.53 -1.04
CA ARG A 75 -9.44 3.61 -0.08
C ARG A 75 -9.25 3.08 1.35
N HIS A 76 -8.30 2.17 1.51
CA HIS A 76 -7.94 1.52 2.76
C HIS A 76 -6.43 1.37 2.80
N PHE A 77 -5.83 1.96 3.82
CA PHE A 77 -4.39 1.90 4.07
C PHE A 77 -4.20 1.21 5.41
N HIS A 78 -3.54 0.05 5.37
CA HIS A 78 -3.06 -0.59 6.59
C HIS A 78 -1.63 -0.12 6.83
N LEU A 79 -1.44 0.80 7.77
CA LEU A 79 -0.16 1.40 8.12
C LEU A 79 0.36 0.77 9.41
N SER A 80 1.53 0.15 9.37
CA SER A 80 2.10 -0.54 10.55
C SER A 80 2.66 0.46 11.57
N LEU A 81 2.10 0.52 12.79
CA LEU A 81 2.67 1.29 13.91
C LEU A 81 3.38 0.37 14.91
N GLN A 82 2.70 -0.66 15.42
CA GLN A 82 3.21 -1.69 16.35
C GLN A 82 3.45 -1.21 17.79
N SER A 83 3.70 0.07 18.00
CA SER A 83 3.71 0.69 19.34
C SER A 83 3.63 2.20 19.24
N GLY A 84 2.88 2.83 20.15
CA GLY A 84 2.85 4.29 20.31
C GLY A 84 4.03 4.87 21.12
N SER A 85 5.17 4.18 21.19
CA SER A 85 6.35 4.61 21.96
C SER A 85 7.64 4.45 21.15
N ASP A 86 8.35 5.55 20.90
CA ASP A 86 9.63 5.52 20.16
C ASP A 86 10.70 4.66 20.85
N SER A 87 10.66 4.53 22.19
CA SER A 87 11.57 3.63 22.90
C SER A 87 11.21 2.16 22.67
N VAL A 88 9.92 1.81 22.57
CA VAL A 88 9.46 0.46 22.21
C VAL A 88 9.78 0.17 20.74
N LEU A 89 9.47 1.09 19.83
CA LEU A 89 9.75 0.95 18.39
C LEU A 89 11.24 0.67 18.13
N ARG A 90 12.13 1.41 18.79
CA ARG A 90 13.59 1.16 18.72
C ARG A 90 13.97 -0.22 19.26
N ARG A 91 13.39 -0.67 20.38
CA ARG A 91 13.63 -2.03 20.90
C ARG A 91 13.12 -3.12 19.95
N MET A 92 12.05 -2.85 19.20
CA MET A 92 11.53 -3.71 18.14
C MET A 92 12.31 -3.61 16.83
N LYS A 93 13.40 -2.84 16.78
CA LYS A 93 14.21 -2.57 15.58
C LYS A 93 13.41 -1.96 14.42
N ARG A 94 12.35 -1.20 14.73
CA ARG A 94 11.64 -0.41 13.72
C ARG A 94 12.51 0.79 13.34
N LEU A 95 12.56 1.07 12.03
CA LEU A 95 13.35 2.15 11.44
C LEU A 95 12.51 3.44 11.23
N TYR A 96 11.42 3.59 11.98
CA TYR A 96 10.53 4.74 11.99
C TYR A 96 10.21 5.15 13.44
N SER A 97 9.85 6.41 13.61
CA SER A 97 9.30 7.01 14.82
C SER A 97 7.77 7.16 14.72
N ILE A 98 7.14 7.51 15.84
CA ILE A 98 5.73 7.93 15.86
C ILE A 98 5.51 9.16 14.97
N SER A 99 6.48 10.07 14.91
CA SER A 99 6.40 11.26 14.05
C SER A 99 6.31 10.87 12.58
N ASP A 100 7.13 9.92 12.12
CA ASP A 100 7.08 9.42 10.74
C ASP A 100 5.70 8.80 10.43
N TYR A 101 5.17 8.00 11.36
CA TYR A 101 3.83 7.42 11.22
C TYR A 101 2.74 8.49 11.09
N LEU A 102 2.76 9.52 11.95
CA LEU A 102 1.80 10.62 11.92
C LEU A 102 1.90 11.42 10.62
N GLN A 103 3.10 11.62 10.09
CA GLN A 103 3.31 12.26 8.79
C GLN A 103 2.69 11.44 7.66
N SER A 104 2.90 10.12 7.63
CA SER A 104 2.28 9.23 6.63
C SER A 104 0.75 9.26 6.72
N VAL A 105 0.19 9.23 7.94
CA VAL A 105 -1.27 9.35 8.17
C VAL A 105 -1.80 10.69 7.65
N SER A 106 -1.11 11.79 7.97
CA SER A 106 -1.49 13.14 7.53
C SER A 106 -1.50 13.25 6.00
N LEU A 107 -0.48 12.68 5.34
CA LEU A 107 -0.38 12.66 3.89
C LEU A 107 -1.54 11.87 3.26
N VAL A 108 -1.85 10.67 3.77
CA VAL A 108 -3.00 9.88 3.31
C VAL A 108 -4.31 10.66 3.50
N ARG A 109 -4.52 11.27 4.66
CA ARG A 109 -5.74 12.06 4.95
C ARG A 109 -5.88 13.29 4.05
N THR A 110 -4.76 13.89 3.64
CA THR A 110 -4.77 15.06 2.77
C THR A 110 -5.15 14.67 1.33
N LEU A 111 -4.57 13.59 0.81
CA LEU A 111 -4.75 13.19 -0.60
C LEU A 111 -5.95 12.26 -0.81
N VAL A 112 -6.34 11.50 0.21
CA VAL A 112 -7.47 10.56 0.19
C VAL A 112 -8.28 10.72 1.49
N PRO A 113 -9.06 11.81 1.66
CA PRO A 113 -9.76 12.13 2.92
C PRO A 113 -10.64 10.99 3.46
N GLU A 114 -11.34 10.30 2.55
CA GLU A 114 -12.25 9.18 2.83
C GLU A 114 -11.53 7.84 3.10
N ALA A 115 -10.20 7.83 3.20
CA ALA A 115 -9.45 6.60 3.43
C ALA A 115 -9.70 6.00 4.81
N ALA A 116 -9.88 4.68 4.85
CA ALA A 116 -9.80 3.91 6.08
C ALA A 116 -8.33 3.74 6.51
N ILE A 117 -8.06 4.28 7.70
CA ILE A 117 -6.90 4.18 8.60
C ILE A 117 -6.77 2.90 9.44
N THR A 118 -6.03 1.84 9.08
CA THR A 118 -5.87 0.67 9.99
C THR A 118 -4.43 0.44 10.41
N THR A 119 -4.22 -0.14 11.60
CA THR A 119 -2.89 -0.42 12.16
C THR A 119 -2.95 -1.56 13.18
N ASP A 120 -1.81 -2.22 13.39
CA ASP A 120 -1.61 -3.19 14.48
C ASP A 120 -0.86 -2.52 15.64
N ILE A 121 -1.29 -2.77 16.89
CA ILE A 121 -0.68 -2.31 18.16
C ILE A 121 -0.64 -3.47 19.16
#